data_AF-A0A220W373-F1
#
_entry.id   AF-A0A220W373-F1
#
_cell.length_a   1.000
_cell.length_b   1.000
_cell.length_c   1.000
_cell.angle_alpha   90.00
_cell.angle_beta   90.00
_cell.angle_gamma   90.00
#
_symmetry.space_group_name_H-M   'P 1'
#
loop_
_entity.id
_entity.type
_entity.pdbx_description
1 polymer ?
#
loop_
_entity_poly.entity_id
_entity_poly.type
_entity_poly.pdbx_seq_one_letter_code
_entity_poly.pdbx_strand_id
1 'polypeptide(L)'
;MDEILGSVQLDEKRFLHLGMLSPHSLTDLESEELGFDGYFLFETDDDEKSKGISILGKAPTLDAAFRLLEIWQRSMSRDVGHINI
;
A
#
# COMPACT_ATOMS: atom_id res chain seq x y z
N MET A 1 -3.58 -9.99 -14.62
CA MET A 1 -4.61 -9.00 -14.25
C MET A 1 -4.27 -8.59 -12.85
N ASP A 2 -4.01 -7.31 -12.64
CA ASP A 2 -3.93 -6.71 -11.32
C ASP A 2 -5.32 -6.79 -10.67
N GLU A 3 -5.36 -7.26 -9.42
CA GLU A 3 -6.60 -7.35 -8.65
C GLU A 3 -6.41 -6.56 -7.36
N ILE A 4 -7.10 -5.42 -7.27
CA ILE A 4 -7.16 -4.63 -6.04
C ILE A 4 -8.22 -5.25 -5.14
N LEU A 5 -7.79 -5.69 -3.97
CA LEU A 5 -8.62 -6.37 -2.97
C LEU A 5 -9.11 -5.41 -1.89
N GLY A 6 -8.37 -4.32 -1.68
CA GLY A 6 -8.76 -3.28 -0.74
C GLY A 6 -8.05 -1.97 -1.06
N SER A 7 -8.72 -0.87 -0.75
CA SER A 7 -8.14 0.46 -0.76
C SER A 7 -8.54 1.21 0.51
N VAL A 8 -7.60 1.93 1.08
CA VAL A 8 -7.79 2.76 2.26
C VAL A 8 -7.24 4.13 1.95
N GLN A 9 -8.05 5.17 2.14
CA GLN A 9 -7.56 6.53 2.04
C GLN A 9 -6.75 6.85 3.30
N LEU A 10 -5.48 7.22 3.11
CA LEU A 10 -4.60 7.63 4.20
C LEU A 10 -4.72 9.12 4.46
N ASP A 11 -4.88 9.91 3.39
CA ASP A 11 -4.91 11.36 3.43
C ASP A 11 -5.72 11.94 2.25
N GLU A 12 -5.91 13.26 2.17
CA GLU A 12 -6.66 13.88 1.06
C GLU A 12 -6.09 13.53 -0.33
N LYS A 13 -4.79 13.23 -0.41
CA LYS A 13 -4.08 12.90 -1.66
C LYS A 13 -3.35 11.56 -1.65
N ARG A 14 -3.43 10.79 -0.55
CA ARG A 14 -2.69 9.53 -0.39
C ARG A 14 -3.65 8.36 -0.22
N PHE A 15 -3.45 7.32 -1.03
CA PHE A 15 -4.27 6.12 -0.99
C PHE A 15 -3.39 4.89 -0.85
N LEU A 16 -3.75 4.03 0.09
CA LEU A 16 -3.15 2.73 0.25
C LEU A 16 -3.97 1.70 -0.50
N HIS A 17 -3.34 0.99 -1.42
CA HIS A 17 -3.96 -0.08 -2.18
C HIS A 17 -3.32 -1.40 -1.79
N LEU A 18 -4.18 -2.40 -1.60
CA LEU A 18 -3.82 -3.78 -1.35
C LEU A 18 -4.32 -4.60 -2.53
N GLY A 19 -3.41 -5.31 -3.20
CA GLY A 19 -3.80 -6.11 -4.35
C GLY A 19 -2.72 -7.07 -4.81
N MET A 20 -3.09 -7.97 -5.72
CA MET A 20 -2.15 -8.80 -6.45
C MET A 20 -1.65 -8.01 -7.65
N LEU A 21 -0.34 -7.78 -7.72
CA LEU A 21 0.29 -7.13 -8.86
C LEU A 21 0.72 -8.19 -9.86
N SER A 22 0.49 -7.89 -11.14
CA SER A 22 1.01 -8.74 -12.22
C SER A 22 2.53 -8.56 -12.31
N PRO A 23 3.28 -9.58 -12.78
CA PRO A 23 4.73 -9.49 -12.91
C PRO A 23 5.20 -8.29 -13.74
N HIS A 24 4.42 -7.92 -14.75
CA HIS A 24 4.68 -6.75 -15.58
C HIS A 24 4.70 -5.43 -14.78
N SER A 25 3.79 -5.26 -13.81
CA SER A 25 3.75 -4.09 -12.93
C SER A 25 4.94 -4.08 -11.95
N LEU A 26 5.38 -5.25 -11.50
CA LEU A 26 6.53 -5.35 -10.60
C LEU A 26 7.85 -5.05 -11.31
N THR A 27 7.99 -5.45 -12.58
CA THR A 27 9.13 -5.06 -13.42
C THR A 27 9.13 -3.56 -13.72
N ASP A 28 7.96 -2.96 -13.98
CA ASP A 28 7.83 -1.50 -14.19
C ASP A 28 8.23 -0.69 -12.94
N LEU A 29 7.98 -1.25 -11.75
CA LEU A 29 8.31 -0.67 -10.45
C LEU A 29 9.69 -1.10 -9.91
N GLU A 30 10.54 -1.73 -10.73
CA GLU A 30 11.88 -2.25 -10.36
C GLU A 30 11.86 -3.10 -9.06
N SER A 31 10.74 -3.77 -8.79
CA SER A 31 10.44 -4.47 -7.54
C SER A 31 10.48 -5.99 -7.68
N GLU A 32 11.19 -6.48 -8.71
CA GLU A 32 11.31 -7.90 -9.07
C GLU A 32 11.90 -8.75 -7.93
N GLU A 33 12.74 -8.13 -7.09
CA GLU A 33 13.37 -8.71 -5.90
C GLU A 33 12.35 -9.17 -4.85
N LEU A 34 11.16 -8.58 -4.82
CA LEU A 34 10.09 -8.98 -3.89
C LEU A 34 9.44 -10.31 -4.32
N GLY A 35 9.61 -10.72 -5.57
CA GLY A 35 9.03 -11.92 -6.18
C GLY A 35 7.55 -11.76 -6.51
N PHE A 36 7.10 -12.41 -7.58
CA PHE A 36 5.81 -12.14 -8.24
C PHE A 36 4.56 -12.76 -7.59
N ASP A 37 4.74 -13.59 -6.55
CA ASP A 37 3.64 -14.32 -5.91
C ASP A 37 3.21 -13.66 -4.60
N GLY A 38 1.91 -13.44 -4.40
CA GLY A 38 1.34 -12.92 -3.16
C GLY A 38 0.64 -11.58 -3.32
N TYR A 39 0.44 -10.90 -2.19
CA TYR A 39 -0.31 -9.65 -2.07
C TYR A 39 0.64 -8.50 -1.79
N PHE A 40 0.45 -7.39 -2.50
CA PHE A 40 1.29 -6.21 -2.41
C PHE A 40 0.51 -5.07 -1.80
N LEU A 41 1.17 -4.39 -0.89
CA LEU A 41 0.69 -3.16 -0.29
C LEU A 41 1.47 -2.01 -0.89
N PHE A 42 0.79 -1.12 -1.60
CA PHE A 42 1.40 0.02 -2.24
C PHE A 42 0.61 1.29 -1.95
N GLU A 43 1.33 2.37 -1.68
CA GLU A 43 0.77 3.71 -1.54
C GLU A 43 0.82 4.40 -2.90
N THR A 44 -0.26 5.11 -3.23
CA THR A 44 -0.32 6.04 -4.34
C THR A 44 -0.47 7.44 -3.77
N ASP A 45 0.42 8.33 -4.19
CA ASP A 45 0.36 9.74 -3.89
C ASP A 45 -0.08 10.49 -5.15
N ASP A 46 -1.18 11.23 -5.05
CA ASP A 46 -1.72 12.06 -6.13
C ASP A 46 -1.35 13.54 -5.93
N ASP A 47 -0.26 13.85 -5.21
CA ASP A 47 0.26 15.21 -5.17
C ASP A 47 0.96 15.54 -6.50
N GLU A 48 0.70 16.74 -7.01
CA GLU A 48 1.23 17.22 -8.29
C GLU A 48 2.77 17.26 -8.32
N LYS A 49 3.44 17.20 -7.16
CA LYS A 49 4.90 17.17 -7.05
C LYS A 49 5.50 15.78 -6.88
N SER A 50 4.74 14.77 -6.49
CA SER A 50 5.26 13.44 -6.16
C SER A 50 4.31 12.33 -6.58
N LYS A 51 3.70 12.52 -7.75
CA LYS A 51 2.85 11.49 -8.37
C LYS A 51 3.64 10.20 -8.57
N GLY A 52 3.37 9.23 -7.72
CA GLY A 52 4.20 8.04 -7.60
C GLY A 52 3.49 6.90 -6.89
N ILE A 53 3.96 5.69 -7.16
CA ILE A 53 3.52 4.47 -6.50
C ILE A 53 4.69 3.96 -5.68
N SER A 54 4.50 3.80 -4.38
CA SER A 54 5.53 3.28 -3.48
C SER A 54 5.07 1.95 -2.89
N ILE A 55 5.77 0.86 -3.19
CA ILE A 55 5.49 -0.44 -2.57
C ILE A 55 6.00 -0.42 -1.13
N LEU A 56 5.07 -0.50 -0.17
CA LEU A 56 5.39 -0.51 1.26
C LEU A 56 5.73 -1.91 1.76
N GLY A 57 5.20 -2.93 1.10
CA GLY A 57 5.50 -4.31 1.47
C GLY A 57 4.73 -5.36 0.70
N LYS A 58 5.05 -6.61 1.03
CA LYS A 58 4.48 -7.81 0.44
C LYS A 58 4.03 -8.76 1.54
N ALA A 59 2.89 -9.40 1.32
CA ALA A 59 2.34 -10.45 2.16
C ALA A 59 2.19 -11.76 1.35
N PRO A 60 2.56 -12.91 1.90
CA PRO A 60 2.38 -14.19 1.21
C PRO A 60 0.92 -14.68 1.22
N THR A 61 0.06 -14.16 2.10
CA THR A 61 -1.34 -14.59 2.24
C THR A 61 -2.26 -13.39 2.42
N LEU A 62 -3.54 -13.58 2.06
CA LEU A 62 -4.56 -12.53 2.09
C LEU A 62 -4.79 -12.00 3.52
N ASP A 63 -4.83 -12.91 4.50
CA ASP A 63 -4.97 -12.55 5.92
C ASP A 63 -3.82 -11.66 6.38
N ALA A 64 -2.57 -12.03 6.05
CA ALA A 64 -1.40 -11.24 6.40
C ALA A 64 -1.44 -9.85 5.72
N ALA A 65 -1.93 -9.79 4.48
CA ALA A 65 -2.13 -8.55 3.75
C ALA A 65 -3.16 -7.63 4.42
N PHE A 66 -4.32 -8.16 4.82
CA PHE A 66 -5.31 -7.41 5.59
C PHE A 66 -4.78 -6.98 6.96
N ARG A 67 -4.00 -7.83 7.64
CA ARG A 67 -3.35 -7.46 8.90
C ARG A 67 -2.36 -6.32 8.72
N LEU A 68 -1.56 -6.34 7.66
CA LEU A 68 -0.64 -5.26 7.34
C LEU A 68 -1.39 -3.96 7.09
N LEU A 69 -2.48 -4.01 6.31
CA LEU A 69 -3.36 -2.87 6.08
C LEU A 69 -3.89 -2.30 7.41
N GLU A 70 -4.39 -3.16 8.31
CA GLU A 70 -4.89 -2.75 9.62
C GLU A 70 -3.78 -2.13 10.50
N ILE A 71 -2.59 -2.73 10.52
CA ILE A 71 -1.43 -2.21 11.27
C ILE A 71 -1.05 -0.83 10.75
N TRP A 72 -0.98 -0.64 9.44
CA TRP A 72 -0.69 0.65 8.82
C TRP A 72 -1.74 1.70 9.17
N GLN A 73 -3.03 1.34 9.03
CA GLN A 73 -4.13 2.23 9.38
C GLN A 73 -4.07 2.65 10.86
N ARG A 74 -3.76 1.71 11.77
CA ARG A 74 -3.59 2.00 13.20
C ARG A 74 -2.35 2.84 13.50
N SER A 75 -1.26 2.62 12.78
CA SER A 75 -0.02 3.38 12.96
C SER A 75 -0.22 4.84 12.54
N MET A 76 -0.84 5.07 11.38
CA MET A 76 -1.11 6.42 10.90
C MET A 76 -2.19 7.14 11.72
N SER A 77 -3.22 6.42 12.18
CA SER A 77 -4.24 7.02 13.06
C SER A 77 -3.70 7.45 14.42
N ARG A 78 -2.56 6.92 14.89
CA ARG A 78 -1.91 7.38 16.14
C ARG A 78 -1.21 8.72 15.99
N ASP A 79 -0.90 9.18 14.78
CA ASP A 79 -0.28 10.49 14.57
C ASP A 79 -1.29 11.65 14.65
N VAL A 80 -2.60 11.37 14.54
CA VAL A 80 -3.70 12.36 14.66
C VAL A 80 -4.23 12.46 16.11
N GLY A 81 -3.38 12.20 17.12
CA GLY A 81 -3.86 12.04 18.49
C GLY A 81 -2.86 12.35 19.60
N HIS A 82 -2.33 13.59 19.65
CA HIS A 82 -2.23 14.37 20.90
C HIS A 82 -1.73 15.80 20.63
N ILE A 83 -2.63 16.68 20.19
CA ILE A 83 -2.59 18.09 20.59
C ILE A 83 -3.97 18.39 21.14
N ASN A 84 -4.14 18.23 22.45
CA ASN A 84 -5.24 18.89 23.14
C ASN A 84 -4.79 19.31 24.55
N ILE A 85 -4.58 20.62 24.65
CA ILE A 85 -4.48 21.53 25.81
C ILE A 85 -3.33 21.35 26.82
#